data_AF-A0A535RH19-F1
#
_entry.id   AF-A0A535RH19-F1
#
_cell.length_a   1.000
_cell.length_b   1.000
_cell.length_c   1.000
_cell.angle_alpha   90.00
_cell.angle_beta   90.00
_cell.angle_gamma   90.00
#
_symmetry.space_group_name_H-M   'P 1'
#
loop_
_entity.id
_entity.type
_entity.pdbx_description
1 polymer ?
#
loop_
_entity_poly.entity_id
_entity_poly.type
_entity_poly.pdbx_seq_one_letter_code
_entity_poly.pdbx_strand_id
1 'polypeptide(L)'
;MANAKKVLMLVENQPAPADRRVWPEALALRDQGFQVSIISPKGTTKCRESHVCIDGIHIYRYRLPGTGHKYVAYFAEYGVAVLKTFWLSLKVLVRHG
;
A
#
# COMPACT_ATOMS: atom_id res chain seq x y z
N MET A 1 10.41 11.76 23.96
CA MET A 1 10.61 10.57 23.11
C MET A 1 10.57 11.04 21.67
N ALA A 2 11.70 11.02 20.96
CA ALA A 2 11.76 11.47 19.57
C ALA A 2 10.76 10.63 18.73
N ASN A 3 9.94 11.31 17.94
CA ASN A 3 8.88 10.69 17.15
C ASN A 3 9.54 9.79 16.11
N ALA A 4 9.65 8.48 16.38
CA ALA A 4 10.27 7.53 15.47
C ALA A 4 9.59 7.66 14.12
N LYS A 5 10.35 8.05 13.09
CA LYS A 5 9.80 8.28 11.75
C LYS A 5 9.24 6.95 11.26
N LYS A 6 7.96 6.93 10.89
CA LYS A 6 7.24 5.74 10.44
C LYS A 6 7.29 5.65 8.93
N VAL A 7 7.62 4.48 8.40
CA VAL A 7 7.68 4.23 6.95
C VAL A 7 6.71 3.11 6.59
N LEU A 8 5.88 3.37 5.59
CA LEU A 8 4.96 2.40 5.02
C LEU A 8 5.42 2.03 3.62
N MET A 9 5.59 0.74 3.36
CA MET A 9 5.96 0.21 2.05
C MET A 9 4.78 -0.58 1.47
N LEU A 10 4.37 -0.21 0.25
CA LEU A 10 3.28 -0.84 -0.47
C LEU A 10 3.88 -1.74 -1.56
N VAL A 11 3.61 -3.05 -1.48
CA VAL A 11 4.16 -4.04 -2.41
C VAL A 11 3.01 -4.81 -3.02
N GLU A 12 2.76 -4.61 -4.31
CA GLU A 12 1.67 -5.31 -5.01
C GLU A 12 2.16 -6.55 -5.78
N ASN A 13 3.47 -6.64 -6.04
CA ASN A 13 4.03 -7.66 -6.92
C ASN A 13 4.20 -9.02 -6.24
N GLN A 14 4.79 -9.05 -5.04
CA GLN A 14 5.12 -10.29 -4.33
C GLN A 14 4.90 -10.16 -2.81
N PRO A 15 4.55 -11.27 -2.12
CA PRO A 15 4.39 -11.26 -0.67
C PRO A 15 5.72 -11.01 0.05
N ALA A 16 5.75 -10.09 1.01
CA ALA A 16 6.91 -9.92 1.89
C ALA A 16 6.96 -11.03 2.97
N PRO A 17 8.15 -11.57 3.30
CA PRO A 17 9.51 -11.14 2.93
C PRO A 17 10.10 -11.84 1.68
N ALA A 18 9.28 -12.56 0.89
CA ALA A 18 9.78 -13.30 -0.28
C ALA A 18 10.30 -12.38 -1.40
N ASP A 19 9.89 -11.10 -1.40
CA ASP A 19 10.44 -10.08 -2.28
C ASP A 19 11.86 -9.69 -1.87
N ARG A 20 12.84 -10.15 -2.65
CA ARG A 20 14.27 -9.90 -2.43
C ARG A 20 14.69 -8.44 -2.66
N ARG A 21 13.83 -7.58 -3.22
CA ARG A 21 14.13 -6.16 -3.46
C ARG A 21 13.65 -5.31 -2.29
N VAL A 22 12.40 -5.50 -1.90
CA VAL A 22 11.75 -4.68 -0.85
C VAL A 22 12.30 -5.05 0.54
N TRP A 23 12.60 -6.32 0.80
CA TRP A 23 12.98 -6.76 2.13
C TRP A 23 14.29 -6.13 2.65
N PRO A 24 15.39 -6.07 1.86
CA PRO A 24 16.60 -5.34 2.27
C PRO A 24 16.38 -3.84 2.52
N GLU A 25 15.54 -3.18 1.73
CA GLU A 25 15.20 -1.76 1.92
C GLU A 25 14.46 -1.53 3.26
N ALA A 26 13.53 -2.42 3.58
CA ALA A 26 12.79 -2.37 4.84
C ALA A 26 13.72 -2.58 6.06
N LEU A 27 14.68 -3.50 5.95
CA LEU A 27 15.68 -3.73 6.98
C LEU A 27 16.61 -2.52 7.16
N ALA A 28 17.09 -1.92 6.07
CA ALA A 28 17.95 -0.74 6.13
C ALA A 28 17.26 0.47 6.81
N LEU A 29 15.97 0.67 6.53
CA LEU A 29 15.17 1.72 7.18
C LEU A 29 14.97 1.41 8.67
N ARG A 30 14.66 0.16 9.02
CA ARG A 30 14.56 -0.26 10.42
C ARG A 30 15.87 -0.03 11.17
N ASP A 31 17.01 -0.36 10.57
CA ASP A 31 18.34 -0.24 11.19
C ASP A 31 18.72 1.22 11.46
N GLN A 32 18.16 2.16 10.69
CA GLN A 32 18.26 3.60 10.96
C GLN A 32 17.28 4.11 12.05
N GLY A 33 16.56 3.20 12.71
CA GLY A 33 15.62 3.53 13.80
C GLY A 33 14.23 3.95 13.32
N PHE A 34 13.88 3.68 12.06
CA PHE A 34 12.53 3.93 11.55
C PHE A 34 11.59 2.77 11.94
N GLN A 35 10.33 3.09 12.21
CA GLN A 35 9.31 2.06 12.39
C GLN A 35 8.74 1.69 11.03
N VAL A 36 9.09 0.50 10.52
CA VAL A 36 8.71 0.07 9.17
C VAL A 36 7.49 -0.84 9.19
N SER A 37 6.56 -0.59 8.29
CA SER A 37 5.41 -1.44 8.01
C SER A 37 5.30 -1.74 6.52
N ILE A 38 4.95 -2.98 6.16
CA ILE A 38 4.82 -3.43 4.78
C ILE A 38 3.40 -3.92 4.56
N ILE A 39 2.74 -3.46 3.51
CA ILE A 39 1.47 -4.02 3.04
C ILE A 39 1.77 -4.82 1.77
N SER A 40 1.37 -6.10 1.76
CA SER A 40 1.62 -6.99 0.63
C SER A 40 0.45 -7.93 0.34
N PRO A 41 0.33 -8.49 -0.87
CA PRO A 41 -0.65 -9.52 -1.16
C PRO A 41 -0.41 -10.78 -0.31
N LYS A 42 -1.48 -11.47 0.10
CA LYS A 42 -1.36 -12.85 0.62
C LYS A 42 -0.87 -13.76 -0.50
N GLY A 43 0.11 -14.61 -0.20
CA GLY A 43 0.54 -15.63 -1.16
C GLY A 43 -0.53 -16.73 -1.31
N THR A 44 -0.59 -17.32 -2.50
CA THR A 44 -1.54 -18.39 -2.86
C THR A 44 -1.33 -19.68 -2.06
N THR A 45 -0.07 -20.03 -1.78
CA THR A 45 0.30 -21.28 -1.07
C THR A 45 0.98 -21.04 0.29
N LYS A 46 1.77 -19.98 0.44
CA LYS A 46 2.48 -19.59 1.67
C LYS A 46 2.17 -18.12 2.01
N CYS A 47 2.36 -17.68 3.26
CA CYS A 47 2.05 -16.31 3.73
C CYS A 47 0.54 -15.97 3.75
N ARG A 48 -0.26 -16.74 4.48
CA ARG A 48 -1.73 -16.57 4.62
C ARG A 48 -2.16 -15.67 5.78
N GLU A 49 -1.26 -15.41 6.71
CA GLU A 49 -1.52 -14.59 7.91
C GLU A 49 -1.78 -13.14 7.51
N SER A 50 -2.83 -12.54 8.06
CA SER A 50 -3.24 -11.15 7.76
C SER A 50 -2.26 -10.13 8.34
N HIS A 51 -1.54 -10.49 9.40
CA HIS A 51 -0.51 -9.67 10.02
C HIS A 51 0.57 -10.58 10.60
N VAL A 52 1.83 -10.17 10.45
CA VAL A 52 2.98 -10.79 11.12
C VAL A 52 4.01 -9.71 11.41
N CYS A 53 4.71 -9.80 12.53
CA CYS A 53 5.89 -9.00 12.79
C CYS A 53 7.12 -9.86 12.57
N ILE A 54 7.95 -9.50 11.60
CA ILE A 54 9.22 -10.18 11.34
C ILE A 54 10.30 -9.13 11.51
N ASP A 55 11.33 -9.42 12.30
CA ASP A 55 12.50 -8.54 12.39
C ASP A 55 12.16 -7.11 12.88
N GLY A 56 11.09 -6.94 13.66
CA GLY A 56 10.60 -5.62 14.09
C GLY A 56 9.86 -4.82 13.00
N ILE A 57 9.61 -5.44 11.85
CA ILE A 57 8.87 -4.89 10.71
C ILE A 57 7.46 -5.49 10.72
N HIS A 58 6.45 -4.62 10.71
CA HIS A 58 5.05 -5.04 10.70
C HIS A 58 4.59 -5.34 9.27
N ILE A 59 4.28 -6.58 8.95
CA ILE A 59 3.83 -7.01 7.62
C ILE A 59 2.32 -7.29 7.68
N TYR A 60 1.55 -6.51 6.95
CA TYR A 60 0.11 -6.67 6.76
C TYR A 60 -0.14 -7.31 5.40
N ARG A 61 -0.98 -8.35 5.36
CA ARG A 61 -1.28 -9.06 4.12
C ARG A 61 -2.76 -9.04 3.78
N TYR A 62 -3.08 -8.56 2.58
CA TYR A 62 -4.45 -8.54 2.07
C TYR A 62 -4.67 -9.66 1.06
N ARG A 63 -5.85 -10.31 1.13
CA ARG A 63 -6.21 -11.35 0.17
C ARG A 63 -6.53 -10.68 -1.18
N LEU A 64 -5.80 -11.04 -2.23
CA LEU A 64 -6.28 -10.72 -3.58
C LEU A 64 -7.49 -11.61 -3.85
N PRO A 65 -8.63 -11.04 -4.28
CA PRO A 65 -9.70 -11.85 -4.84
C PRO A 65 -9.14 -12.56 -6.06
N GLY A 66 -9.37 -13.88 -6.13
CA GLY A 66 -8.89 -14.72 -7.22
C GLY A 66 -9.24 -14.08 -8.56
N THR A 67 -8.30 -14.19 -9.49
CA THR A 67 -8.37 -13.74 -10.89
C THR A 67 -9.80 -13.96 -11.44
N GLY A 68 -10.57 -12.87 -11.60
CA GLY A 68 -11.99 -12.97 -11.95
C GLY A 68 -12.65 -11.67 -12.39
N HIS A 69 -12.68 -10.60 -11.57
CA HIS A 69 -13.54 -9.43 -11.87
C HIS A 69 -13.08 -8.10 -11.19
N LYS A 70 -11.91 -7.52 -11.51
CA LYS A 70 -11.50 -6.21 -10.91
C LYS A 70 -10.96 -5.11 -11.84
N TYR A 71 -10.71 -5.37 -13.11
CA TYR A 71 -10.31 -4.29 -14.03
C TYR A 71 -11.47 -3.32 -14.34
N VAL A 72 -12.71 -3.82 -14.40
CA VAL A 72 -13.89 -3.00 -14.72
C VAL A 72 -14.27 -2.03 -13.59
N ALA A 73 -14.12 -2.43 -12.32
CA ALA A 73 -14.36 -1.55 -11.17
C ALA A 73 -13.30 -0.44 -11.04
N TYR A 74 -12.05 -0.73 -11.41
CA TYR A 74 -10.94 0.22 -11.37
C TYR A 74 -11.11 1.39 -12.37
N PHE A 75 -11.54 1.11 -13.60
CA PHE A 75 -11.83 2.17 -14.59
C PHE A 75 -13.06 3.01 -14.20
N ALA A 76 -14.06 2.39 -13.58
CA ALA A 76 -15.25 3.09 -13.11
C ALA A 76 -14.92 4.04 -11.94
N GLU A 77 -14.14 3.59 -10.95
CA GLU A 77 -13.72 4.46 -9.84
C GLU A 77 -12.80 5.59 -10.30
N TYR A 78 -11.90 5.32 -11.25
CA TYR A 78 -11.05 6.35 -11.84
C TYR A 78 -11.86 7.40 -12.61
N GLY A 79 -12.85 6.98 -13.40
CA GLY A 79 -13.77 7.89 -14.10
C GLY A 79 -14.58 8.77 -13.14
N VAL A 80 -15.04 8.22 -12.02
CA VAL A 80 -15.78 8.97 -10.99
C VAL A 80 -14.87 9.97 -10.26
N ALA A 81 -13.62 9.59 -9.97
CA ALA A 81 -12.66 10.49 -9.34
C ALA A 81 -12.31 11.69 -10.23
N VAL A 82 -12.03 11.46 -11.52
CA VAL A 82 -11.72 12.54 -12.47
C VAL A 82 -12.89 13.51 -12.64
N LEU A 83 -14.12 13.01 -12.77
CA LEU A 83 -15.32 13.84 -12.88
C LEU A 83 -15.57 14.69 -11.63
N LYS A 84 -15.36 14.13 -10.43
CA LYS A 84 -15.51 14.88 -9.17
C LYS A 84 -14.45 15.96 -9.02
N THR A 85 -13.20 15.69 -9.39
CA THR A 85 -12.12 16.67 -9.30
C THR A 85 -12.31 17.81 -10.30
N PHE A 86 -12.81 17.52 -11.52
CA PHE A 86 -13.17 18.55 -12.51
C PHE A 86 -14.32 19.46 -12.03
N TRP A 87 -15.32 18.88 -11.36
CA TRP A 87 -16.42 19.64 -10.77
C TRP A 87 -15.95 20.53 -9.61
N LEU A 88 -15.04 20.03 -8.77
CA LEU A 88 -14.49 20.83 -7.67
C LEU A 88 -13.61 21.97 -8.18
N SER A 89 -12.81 21.75 -9.24
CA SER A 89 -11.97 22.81 -9.82
C SER A 89 -12.81 23.94 -10.41
N LEU A 90 -13.93 23.63 -11.07
CA LEU A 90 -14.89 24.63 -11.55
C LEU A 90 -15.49 25.43 -10.38
N LYS A 91 -15.81 24.76 -9.27
CA LYS A 91 -16.35 25.42 -8.07
C LYS A 91 -15.33 26.34 -7.39
N VAL A 92 -14.05 25.99 -7.41
CA VAL A 92 -12.96 26.84 -6.89
C VAL A 92 -12.74 28.03 -7.83
N LEU A 93 -12.74 27.83 -9.15
CA LEU A 93 -12.61 28.90 -10.14
C LEU A 93 -13.72 29.95 -10.02
N VAL A 94 -14.97 29.53 -9.80
CA VAL A 94 -16.10 30.47 -9.62
C VAL A 94 -16.05 31.20 -8.28
N ARG A 95 -15.36 30.66 -7.26
CA ARG A 95 -15.39 31.18 -5.89
C ARG A 95 -14.13 31.95 -5.48
N HIS A 96 -13.01 31.73 -6.17
CA HIS A 96 -11.71 32.36 -5.88
C HIS A 96 -10.93 32.78 -7.14
N GLY A 97 -11.53 32.67 -8.34
CA GLY A 97 -10.97 33.14 -9.61
C GLY A 97 -11.67 34.39 -10.13
#